data_AF-A0A066X850-F1
#
_entry.id   AF-A0A066X850-F1
#
_cell.length_a   1.000
_cell.length_b   1.000
_cell.length_c   1.000
_cell.angle_alpha   90.00
_cell.angle_beta   90.00
_cell.angle_gamma   90.00
#
_symmetry.space_group_name_H-M   'P 1'
#
loop_
_entity.id
_entity.type
_entity.pdbx_description
1 polymer ?
#
loop_
_entity_poly.entity_id
_entity_poly.type
_entity_poly.pdbx_seq_one_letter_code
_entity_poly.pdbx_strand_id
1 'polypeptide(L)'
;MPLDISALSEYQIQRFFQENDSVTQQQCNAEAQQITGHYVTPTACQGGSSYTVEGGEVVVQFRVPSSILDMDLLQSIEQAYCGFVPRHEYRGNLGQVSVYTMNNVGGTCMYLSRDELQRDNCSLLRFTIDDYARLAIPCSPYQGRETAN
;
A
#
# COMPACT_ATOMS: atom_id res chain seq x y z
N MET A 1 -25.69 -8.77 -1.45
CA MET A 1 -25.25 -7.98 -0.28
C MET A 1 -23.95 -7.30 -0.65
N PRO A 2 -23.79 -5.99 -0.37
CA PRO A 2 -22.49 -5.35 -0.52
C PRO A 2 -21.47 -6.04 0.39
N LEU A 3 -20.22 -6.11 -0.07
CA LEU A 3 -19.13 -6.66 0.73
C LEU A 3 -18.83 -5.67 1.85
N ASP A 4 -18.95 -6.10 3.10
CA ASP A 4 -18.56 -5.28 4.24
C ASP A 4 -17.03 -5.30 4.38
N ILE A 5 -16.39 -4.31 3.76
CA ILE A 5 -14.92 -4.20 3.76
C ILE A 5 -14.39 -3.94 5.17
N SER A 6 -15.16 -3.26 6.03
CA SER A 6 -14.78 -3.03 7.42
C SER A 6 -14.73 -4.36 8.17
N ALA A 7 -15.79 -5.17 8.07
CA ALA A 7 -15.82 -6.50 8.69
C ALA A 7 -14.71 -7.43 8.13
N LEU A 8 -14.42 -7.35 6.83
CA LEU A 8 -13.32 -8.10 6.22
C LEU A 8 -11.96 -7.64 6.77
N SER A 9 -11.73 -6.33 6.89
CA SER A 9 -10.49 -5.77 7.44
C SER A 9 -10.29 -6.16 8.90
N GLU A 10 -11.34 -6.13 9.72
CA GLU A 10 -11.28 -6.59 11.12
C GLU A 10 -10.91 -8.07 11.21
N TYR A 11 -11.54 -8.91 10.39
CA TYR A 11 -11.21 -10.33 10.30
C TYR A 11 -9.75 -10.55 9.87
N GLN A 12 -9.27 -9.82 8.87
CA GLN A 12 -7.88 -9.92 8.39
C GLN A 12 -6.87 -9.51 9.46
N ILE A 13 -7.14 -8.45 10.24
CA ILE A 13 -6.31 -8.04 11.37
C ILE A 13 -6.25 -9.15 12.42
N GLN A 14 -7.42 -9.65 12.84
CA GLN A 14 -7.49 -10.71 13.84
C GLN A 14 -6.73 -11.95 13.38
N ARG A 15 -6.96 -12.39 12.15
CA ARG A 15 -6.30 -13.55 11.55
C ARG A 15 -4.78 -13.35 11.48
N PHE A 16 -4.31 -12.18 11.07
CA PHE A 16 -2.88 -11.87 11.00
C PHE A 16 -2.21 -12.10 12.36
N PHE A 17 -2.79 -11.58 13.45
CA PHE A 17 -2.21 -11.74 14.79
C PHE A 17 -2.46 -13.13 15.42
N GLN A 18 -3.47 -13.87 14.96
CA GLN A 18 -3.67 -15.28 15.34
C GLN A 18 -2.62 -16.19 14.70
N GLU A 19 -2.27 -15.93 13.45
CA GLU A 19 -1.30 -16.73 12.68
C GLU A 19 0.17 -16.31 12.96
N ASN A 20 0.40 -15.16 13.59
CA ASN A 20 1.73 -14.60 13.85
C ASN A 20 1.85 -14.17 15.33
N ASP A 21 2.06 -15.14 16.21
CA ASP A 21 2.19 -14.92 17.66
C ASP A 21 3.50 -14.24 18.10
N SER A 22 4.47 -14.11 17.18
CA SER A 22 5.75 -13.42 17.44
C SER A 22 5.60 -11.92 17.70
N VAL A 23 4.46 -11.32 17.32
CA VAL A 23 4.16 -9.90 17.49
C VAL A 23 2.70 -9.67 17.86
N THR A 24 2.44 -8.60 18.61
CA THR A 24 1.09 -8.12 18.90
C THR A 24 0.76 -6.88 18.07
N GLN A 25 -0.53 -6.58 17.94
CA GLN A 25 -0.99 -5.35 17.31
C GLN A 25 -0.43 -4.09 17.98
N GLN A 26 -0.31 -4.11 19.32
CA GLN A 26 0.26 -2.99 20.07
C GLN A 26 1.74 -2.78 19.74
N GLN A 27 2.53 -3.85 19.60
CA GLN A 27 3.94 -3.76 19.20
C GLN A 27 4.08 -3.22 17.78
N CYS A 28 3.26 -3.70 16.83
CA CYS A 28 3.26 -3.19 15.48
C CYS A 28 2.88 -1.70 15.44
N ASN A 29 1.86 -1.28 16.19
CA ASN A 29 1.47 0.12 16.27
C ASN A 29 2.56 0.99 16.89
N ALA A 30 3.19 0.54 17.97
CA ALA A 30 4.29 1.27 18.60
C ALA A 30 5.49 1.42 17.66
N GLU A 31 5.87 0.36 16.95
CA GLU A 31 6.94 0.38 15.95
C GLU A 31 6.58 1.36 14.80
N ALA A 32 5.36 1.30 14.30
CA ALA A 32 4.91 2.20 13.24
C ALA A 32 4.87 3.67 13.70
N GLN A 33 4.46 3.94 14.95
CA GLN A 33 4.52 5.29 15.53
C GLN A 33 5.96 5.79 15.63
N GLN A 34 6.92 4.94 16.00
CA GLN A 34 8.34 5.29 16.03
C GLN A 34 8.88 5.61 14.64
N ILE A 35 8.52 4.80 13.64
CA ILE A 35 8.95 4.97 12.24
C ILE A 35 8.35 6.26 11.64
N THR A 36 7.07 6.51 11.88
CA THR A 36 6.32 7.61 11.26
C THR A 36 6.45 8.93 12.02
N GLY A 37 6.76 8.89 13.31
CA GLY A 37 6.70 10.04 14.21
C GLY A 37 5.28 10.53 14.51
N HIS A 38 4.25 9.80 14.08
CA HIS A 38 2.84 10.19 14.17
C HIS A 38 2.01 9.11 14.86
N TYR A 39 0.80 9.47 15.29
CA TYR A 39 -0.20 8.48 15.66
C TYR A 39 -0.57 7.66 14.42
N VAL A 40 -0.81 6.35 14.61
CA VAL A 40 -1.12 5.43 13.51
C VAL A 40 -2.49 4.80 13.66
N THR A 41 -3.16 4.59 12.54
CA THR A 41 -4.46 3.92 12.43
C THR A 41 -4.37 2.75 11.45
N PRO A 42 -5.03 1.61 11.70
CA PRO A 42 -5.19 0.59 10.68
C PRO A 42 -5.84 1.18 9.42
N THR A 43 -5.31 0.85 8.24
CA THR A 43 -5.96 1.25 6.98
C THR A 43 -7.34 0.61 6.86
N ALA A 44 -8.29 1.33 6.24
CA ALA A 44 -9.67 0.87 6.06
C ALA A 44 -9.79 -0.45 5.26
N CYS A 45 -8.80 -0.75 4.41
CA CYS A 45 -8.67 -2.00 3.69
C CYS A 45 -7.36 -2.68 4.11
N GLN A 46 -7.43 -3.95 4.54
CA GLN A 46 -6.27 -4.73 4.97
C GLN A 46 -5.89 -5.79 3.92
N GLY A 47 -4.65 -6.27 4.02
CA GLY A 47 -4.14 -7.36 3.19
C GLY A 47 -4.34 -8.71 3.88
N GLY A 48 -4.50 -9.78 3.09
CA GLY A 48 -4.65 -11.13 3.66
C GLY A 48 -3.39 -11.69 4.32
N SER A 49 -2.21 -11.15 3.99
CA SER A 49 -0.90 -11.59 4.49
C SER A 49 -0.11 -10.46 5.18
N SER A 50 -0.79 -9.36 5.50
CA SER A 50 -0.14 -8.17 6.03
C SER A 50 -1.07 -7.34 6.92
N TYR A 51 -0.50 -6.80 7.99
CA TYR A 51 -1.11 -5.73 8.76
C TYR A 51 -0.57 -4.38 8.28
N THR A 52 -1.45 -3.45 7.92
CA THR A 52 -1.07 -2.13 7.37
C THR A 52 -1.66 -1.00 8.19
N VAL A 53 -0.84 -0.01 8.51
CA VAL A 53 -1.25 1.19 9.27
C VAL A 53 -0.78 2.45 8.56
N GLU A 54 -1.56 3.52 8.65
CA GLU A 54 -1.21 4.85 8.15
C GLU A 54 -0.74 5.74 9.30
N GLY A 55 0.31 6.53 9.07
CA GLY A 55 0.85 7.53 10.00
C GLY A 55 1.01 8.89 9.31
N GLY A 56 0.00 9.32 8.55
CA GLY A 56 0.03 10.54 7.75
C GLY A 56 0.68 10.31 6.38
N GLU A 57 1.87 10.89 6.18
CA GLU A 57 2.60 10.81 4.91
C GLU A 57 3.27 9.44 4.67
N VAL A 58 3.37 8.62 5.71
CA VAL A 58 4.02 7.31 5.66
C VAL A 58 3.02 6.22 6.08
N VAL A 59 2.97 5.16 5.28
CA VAL A 59 2.24 3.93 5.58
C VAL A 59 3.25 2.85 5.96
N VAL A 60 2.95 2.09 7.00
CA VAL A 60 3.79 0.99 7.49
C VAL A 60 3.05 -0.32 7.26
N GLN A 61 3.72 -1.28 6.65
CA GLN A 61 3.18 -2.60 6.39
C GLN A 61 4.05 -3.69 7.04
N PHE A 62 3.41 -4.50 7.85
CA PHE A 62 3.99 -5.68 8.50
C PHE A 62 3.55 -6.91 7.72
N ARG A 63 4.50 -7.69 7.21
CA ARG A 63 4.21 -8.85 6.34
C ARG A 63 4.74 -10.13 6.94
N VAL A 64 3.98 -11.20 6.76
CA VAL A 64 4.38 -12.55 7.18
C VAL A 64 5.60 -13.03 6.37
N PRO A 65 6.46 -13.91 6.92
CA PRO A 65 7.65 -14.42 6.23
C PRO A 65 7.39 -15.05 4.86
N SER A 66 6.21 -15.68 4.69
CA SER A 66 5.82 -16.34 3.43
C SER A 66 5.39 -15.38 2.33
N SER A 67 5.36 -14.08 2.59
CA SER A 67 4.84 -13.07 1.67
C SER A 67 5.68 -11.79 1.69
N ILE A 68 7.01 -11.91 1.76
CA ILE A 68 7.91 -10.75 1.66
C ILE A 68 7.78 -10.02 0.30
N LEU A 69 8.11 -8.72 0.28
CA LEU A 69 8.12 -7.94 -0.96
C LEU A 69 9.45 -8.12 -1.69
N ASP A 70 9.38 -8.24 -3.01
CA ASP A 70 10.56 -8.16 -3.87
C ASP A 70 10.94 -6.69 -4.07
N MET A 71 11.96 -6.24 -3.34
CA MET A 71 12.36 -4.83 -3.34
C MET A 71 13.00 -4.39 -4.66
N ASP A 72 13.68 -5.29 -5.37
CA ASP A 72 14.30 -4.98 -6.67
C ASP A 72 13.23 -4.79 -7.74
N LEU A 73 12.19 -5.63 -7.70
CA LEU A 73 11.00 -5.46 -8.54
C LEU A 73 10.28 -4.15 -8.23
N LEU A 74 10.06 -3.84 -6.95
CA LEU A 74 9.38 -2.61 -6.55
C LEU A 74 10.16 -1.35 -6.96
N GLN A 75 11.49 -1.37 -6.85
CA GLN A 75 12.33 -0.28 -7.35
C GLN A 75 12.20 -0.11 -8.87
N SER A 76 12.15 -1.21 -9.62
CA SER A 76 11.96 -1.17 -11.08
C SER A 76 10.59 -0.59 -11.46
N ILE A 77 9.54 -0.96 -10.71
CA ILE A 77 8.19 -0.45 -10.89
C ILE A 77 8.13 1.06 -10.58
N GLU A 78 8.75 1.51 -9.48
CA GLU A 78 8.82 2.93 -9.12
C GLU A 78 9.48 3.77 -10.22
N GLN A 79 10.56 3.26 -10.83
CA GLN A 79 11.24 3.93 -11.94
C GLN A 79 10.37 3.99 -13.22
N ALA A 80 9.61 2.94 -13.50
CA ALA A 80 8.75 2.89 -14.68
C ALA A 80 7.51 3.80 -14.55
N TYR A 81 6.95 3.93 -13.34
CA TYR A 81 5.68 4.59 -13.04
C TYR A 81 5.83 5.67 -11.96
N CYS A 82 6.80 6.58 -12.15
CA CYS A 82 7.13 7.62 -11.18
C CYS A 82 5.92 8.47 -10.80
N GLY A 83 5.68 8.65 -9.50
CA GLY A 83 4.57 9.44 -8.96
C GLY A 83 3.22 8.71 -8.92
N PHE A 84 3.15 7.49 -9.46
CA PHE A 84 1.93 6.68 -9.45
C PHE A 84 2.02 5.45 -8.53
N VAL A 85 3.25 5.03 -8.21
CA VAL A 85 3.51 3.89 -7.33
C VAL A 85 4.15 4.39 -6.03
N PRO A 86 3.73 3.86 -4.87
CA PRO A 86 4.42 4.13 -3.62
C PRO A 86 5.88 3.68 -3.69
N ARG A 87 6.78 4.54 -3.22
CA ARG A 87 8.18 4.20 -2.95
C ARG A 87 8.25 3.34 -1.70
N HIS A 88 8.67 2.10 -1.87
CA HIS A 88 8.78 1.14 -0.77
C HIS A 88 10.21 1.13 -0.20
N GLU A 89 10.32 0.96 1.11
CA GLU A 89 11.61 0.74 1.78
C GLU A 89 11.46 -0.37 2.83
N TYR A 90 12.43 -1.29 2.86
CA TYR A 90 12.52 -2.30 3.90
C TYR A 90 13.15 -1.70 5.17
N ARG A 91 12.52 -1.92 6.33
CA ARG A 91 12.93 -1.36 7.63
C ARG A 91 13.50 -2.39 8.60
N GLY A 92 13.60 -3.65 8.19
CA GLY A 92 14.01 -4.74 9.07
C GLY A 92 12.84 -5.62 9.47
N ASN A 93 12.99 -6.33 10.59
CA ASN A 93 11.98 -7.24 11.11
C ASN A 93 11.57 -6.83 12.53
N LEU A 94 10.30 -7.04 12.83
CA LEU A 94 9.75 -7.00 14.19
C LEU A 94 9.28 -8.41 14.52
N GLY A 95 9.94 -9.09 15.46
CA GLY A 95 9.72 -10.53 15.64
C GLY A 95 10.02 -11.30 14.35
N GLN A 96 9.04 -12.04 13.83
CA GLN A 96 9.16 -12.74 12.55
C GLN A 96 8.58 -11.97 11.36
N VAL A 97 7.88 -10.85 11.58
CA VAL A 97 7.27 -10.11 10.46
C VAL A 97 8.25 -9.11 9.88
N SER A 98 8.26 -9.00 8.56
CA SER A 98 9.05 -8.01 7.84
C SER A 98 8.33 -6.67 7.79
N VAL A 99 9.05 -5.59 8.09
CA VAL A 99 8.53 -4.23 8.18
C VAL A 99 8.92 -3.47 6.92
N TYR A 100 7.92 -2.88 6.27
CA TYR A 100 8.10 -2.02 5.10
C TYR A 100 7.43 -0.68 5.33
N THR A 101 8.05 0.39 4.82
CA THR A 101 7.43 1.70 4.73
C THR A 101 7.14 2.06 3.29
N MET A 102 6.10 2.86 3.08
CA MET A 102 5.84 3.49 1.80
C MET A 102 5.28 4.89 1.99
N ASN A 103 5.52 5.79 1.03
CA ASN A 103 4.84 7.09 1.04
C ASN A 103 3.34 6.90 0.78
N ASN A 104 2.52 7.68 1.47
CA ASN A 104 1.09 7.70 1.26
C ASN A 104 0.77 8.43 -0.04
N VAL A 105 0.38 7.68 -1.08
CA VAL A 105 -0.03 8.24 -2.38
C VAL A 105 -1.49 8.74 -2.39
N GLY A 106 -2.21 8.57 -1.27
CA GLY A 106 -3.60 8.95 -1.13
C GLY A 106 -4.56 8.10 -1.97
N GLY A 107 -5.78 8.62 -2.13
CA GLY A 107 -6.85 7.95 -2.86
C GLY A 107 -7.69 6.99 -2.00
N THR A 108 -8.79 6.53 -2.57
CA THR A 108 -9.71 5.60 -1.92
C THR A 108 -9.60 4.22 -2.56
N CYS A 109 -9.54 3.17 -1.73
CA CYS A 109 -9.56 1.80 -2.22
C CYS A 109 -10.79 1.57 -3.11
N MET A 110 -10.59 0.98 -4.31
CA MET A 110 -11.67 0.73 -5.28
C MET A 110 -12.87 -0.01 -4.65
N TYR A 111 -12.61 -0.95 -3.74
CA TYR A 111 -13.67 -1.68 -3.05
C TYR A 111 -14.54 -0.79 -2.16
N LEU A 112 -13.95 0.22 -1.52
CA LEU A 112 -14.67 1.20 -0.69
C LEU A 112 -15.45 2.20 -1.56
N SER A 113 -14.93 2.54 -2.74
CA SER A 113 -15.59 3.43 -3.71
C SER A 113 -16.53 2.70 -4.66
N ARG A 114 -16.77 1.38 -4.48
CA ARG A 114 -17.50 0.57 -5.46
C ARG A 114 -18.89 1.12 -5.77
N ASP A 115 -19.65 1.49 -4.75
CA ASP A 115 -21.00 2.01 -4.92
C ASP A 115 -21.00 3.32 -5.71
N GLU A 116 -20.04 4.20 -5.45
CA GLU A 116 -19.87 5.45 -6.18
C GLU A 116 -19.47 5.20 -7.64
N LEU A 117 -18.50 4.30 -7.86
CA LEU A 117 -18.03 3.92 -9.18
C LEU A 117 -19.13 3.27 -10.04
N GLN A 118 -20.09 2.58 -9.41
CA GLN A 118 -21.18 1.88 -10.09
C GLN A 118 -22.43 2.75 -10.32
N ARG A 119 -22.53 3.93 -9.69
CA ARG A 119 -23.60 4.90 -9.96
C ARG A 119 -23.54 5.43 -11.40
N ASP A 120 -24.61 6.10 -11.82
CA ASP A 120 -24.70 6.86 -13.07
C ASP A 120 -24.17 6.09 -14.29
N ASN A 121 -24.67 4.85 -14.44
CA ASN A 121 -24.30 3.93 -15.51
C ASN A 121 -22.79 3.66 -15.62
N CYS A 122 -22.11 3.61 -14.46
CA CYS A 122 -20.67 3.37 -14.34
C CYS A 122 -19.81 4.40 -15.09
N SER A 123 -20.30 5.64 -15.27
CA SER A 123 -19.58 6.69 -15.98
C SER A 123 -18.23 7.01 -15.32
N LEU A 124 -18.22 7.22 -14.00
CA LEU A 124 -16.99 7.45 -13.24
C LEU A 124 -16.02 6.27 -13.34
N LEU A 125 -16.50 5.03 -13.21
CA LEU A 125 -15.66 3.85 -13.37
C LEU A 125 -15.00 3.78 -14.76
N ARG A 126 -15.75 4.08 -15.82
CA ARG A 126 -15.21 4.11 -17.19
C ARG A 126 -14.11 5.16 -17.32
N PHE A 127 -14.34 6.39 -16.85
CA PHE A 127 -13.32 7.44 -16.87
C PHE A 127 -12.07 7.04 -16.08
N THR A 128 -12.22 6.51 -14.86
CA THR A 128 -11.08 6.07 -14.05
C THR A 128 -10.27 4.97 -14.74
N ILE A 129 -10.92 4.01 -15.41
CA ILE A 129 -10.23 2.95 -16.16
C ILE A 129 -9.50 3.53 -17.39
N ASP A 130 -10.16 4.41 -18.15
CA ASP A 130 -9.58 5.05 -19.33
C ASP A 130 -8.37 5.92 -18.95
N ASP A 131 -8.46 6.67 -17.85
CA ASP A 131 -7.36 7.49 -17.33
C ASP A 131 -6.21 6.61 -16.83
N TYR A 132 -6.51 5.54 -16.08
CA TYR A 132 -5.51 4.57 -15.65
C TYR A 132 -4.76 3.96 -16.84
N ALA A 133 -5.48 3.58 -17.90
CA ALA A 133 -4.88 3.00 -19.10
C ALA A 133 -3.95 3.99 -19.85
N ARG A 134 -4.25 5.29 -19.81
CA ARG A 134 -3.39 6.34 -20.40
C ARG A 134 -2.12 6.60 -19.59
N LEU A 135 -2.18 6.40 -18.27
CA LEU A 135 -1.06 6.59 -17.37
C LEU A 135 -0.06 5.43 -17.40
N ALA A 136 -0.40 4.29 -18.01
CA ALA A 136 0.49 3.16 -18.18
C ALA A 136 1.63 3.39 -19.22
N ILE A 137 1.75 4.62 -19.76
CA ILE A 137 2.88 5.01 -20.60
C ILE A 137 4.10 5.23 -19.70
N PRO A 138 5.19 4.43 -19.85
CA PRO A 138 6.35 4.52 -18.97
C PRO A 138 6.95 5.92 -18.96
N CYS A 139 7.48 6.35 -17.80
CA CYS A 139 8.30 7.56 -17.74
C CYS A 139 9.43 7.45 -18.77
N SER A 140 9.55 8.44 -19.66
CA SER A 140 10.59 8.47 -20.68
C SER A 140 11.97 8.34 -20.01
N PRO A 141 12.83 7.39 -20.42
CA PRO A 141 14.16 7.30 -19.85
C PRO A 141 14.95 8.53 -20.32
N TYR A 142 15.38 9.33 -19.35
CA TYR A 142 16.52 10.27 -19.42
C TYR A 142 16.92 10.73 -20.84
N GLN A 143 16.52 11.94 -21.24
CA GLN A 143 17.25 12.67 -22.28
C GLN A 143 18.65 12.98 -21.75
N GLY A 144 19.64 12.18 -22.14
CA GLY A 144 21.05 12.45 -21.87
C GLY A 144 21.41 13.84 -22.38
N ARG A 145 22.07 14.64 -21.53
CA ARG A 145 22.68 15.90 -21.95
C ARG A 145 23.73 15.59 -23.01
N GLU A 146 23.47 15.99 -24.25
CA GLU A 146 24.51 16.16 -25.26
C GLU A 146 25.47 17.24 -24.77
N THR A 147 26.63 16.85 -24.23
CA THR A 147 27.79 17.73 -24.18
C THR A 147 28.42 17.73 -25.57
N ALA A 148 28.17 18.79 -26.34
CA ALA A 148 28.89 19.07 -27.57
C ALA A 148 30.37 19.35 -27.25
N ASN A 149 31.26 18.67 -27.98
CA ASN A 149 32.68 18.99 -28.10
C ASN A 149 32.88 20.10 -29.13
#